data_AF-A0AAU4A2L3-F1
#
_entry.id   AF-A0AAU4A2L3-F1
#
_cell.length_a   1.000
_cell.length_b   1.000
_cell.length_c   1.000
_cell.angle_alpha   90.00
_cell.angle_beta   90.00
_cell.angle_gamma   90.00
#
_symmetry.space_group_name_H-M   'P 1'
#
loop_
_entity.id
_entity.type
_entity.pdbx_description
1 polymer ?
#
loop_
_entity_poly.entity_id
_entity_poly.type
_entity_poly.pdbx_seq_one_letter_code
_entity_poly.pdbx_strand_id
1 'polypeptide(L)'
;MRTDVPQGIGEGEAERGFEGEQDPGADFPGASPAAVRGSDRRAFGRGLMLGTAGILVTVSGALVAVGCFLGLYVRPTSDDWCAAWKSRDMGVFGITSDFYMTQNGRVANAFLSGVIYGDGLIGTKILPTVIAVTFTLGLVLLGAQFMRFLGAKPRLLLLTAAALVLQALLYFAGTRSYQALLWAPATISHTIPSIIGVWTLLLGIWTVRRPSGPLRTAGFVATFLIAAALGTLSEPFTLVTGLLGAGAGLLAIPRFRLAATWRPFTWCLTWCLGLLSGLLLLYTSPGARWRRAQNPSKESLLSRKGLRATTHDWLLMWDSVTGQWAYLAAAAVGILIGLAIGLRTPAGRRGPDRTVPRLTRAALWLLPALVVVLGSFAVAAGLRSGYGPTGWTYARTWTNYLVPMVLALCAYGALLGQWAGRHLASRTTTTRYAPVAVIATGAFTLAAMAALVPAVQTLTTTTVTRSVAWDAQNARIEKEARQGTTDVGYKPLYIGNLAEPFYTKNYQRDWVSACVSKWYDIDRIHRR
;
A
#
# COMPACT_ATOMS: atom_id res chain seq x y z
N MET A 1 37.66 47.51 33.63
CA MET A 1 38.88 47.66 32.78
C MET A 1 38.37 47.93 31.37
N ARG A 2 38.25 49.21 30.95
CA ARG A 2 39.28 49.98 30.21
C ARG A 2 39.77 49.15 29.00
N THR A 3 39.55 49.54 27.75
CA THR A 3 39.79 50.88 27.18
C THR A 3 38.96 51.24 25.93
N ASP A 4 38.89 52.56 25.74
CA ASP A 4 38.28 53.45 24.76
C ASP A 4 38.76 53.34 23.27
N VAL A 5 37.83 53.56 22.31
CA VAL A 5 37.67 54.72 21.34
C VAL A 5 38.97 55.43 20.84
N PRO A 6 39.17 55.88 19.55
CA PRO A 6 38.25 56.73 18.75
C PRO A 6 38.20 56.60 17.20
N GLN A 7 37.23 57.37 16.67
CA GLN A 7 36.95 57.80 15.30
C GLN A 7 38.12 58.46 14.55
N GLY A 8 38.07 58.40 13.21
CA GLY A 8 38.86 59.24 12.31
C GLY A 8 38.08 59.55 11.03
N ILE A 9 37.73 60.83 10.88
CA ILE A 9 37.16 61.49 9.70
C ILE A 9 38.30 61.78 8.71
N GLY A 10 38.05 61.67 7.41
CA GLY A 10 38.99 62.08 6.36
C GLY A 10 38.25 62.42 5.09
N GLU A 11 38.04 63.73 4.88
CA GLU A 11 37.63 64.37 3.63
C GLU A 11 38.71 64.20 2.55
N GLY A 12 38.30 64.24 1.29
CA GLY A 12 39.21 64.18 0.14
C GLY A 12 38.45 64.27 -1.18
N GLU A 13 38.05 65.49 -1.54
CA GLU A 13 37.69 65.89 -2.90
C GLU A 13 38.85 65.64 -3.87
N ALA A 14 38.54 65.10 -5.05
CA ALA A 14 39.30 65.36 -6.26
C ALA A 14 38.40 65.17 -7.48
N GLU A 15 37.99 66.30 -8.02
CA GLU A 15 37.47 66.45 -9.38
C GLU A 15 38.42 65.79 -10.39
N ARG A 16 37.83 65.06 -11.35
CA ARG A 16 38.34 65.04 -12.71
C ARG A 16 37.23 64.65 -13.67
N GLY A 17 36.82 65.63 -14.46
CA GLY A 17 35.87 65.47 -15.55
C GLY A 17 36.36 64.47 -16.59
N PHE A 18 35.38 63.76 -17.15
CA PHE A 18 35.50 63.19 -18.48
C PHE A 18 34.14 63.37 -19.15
N GLU A 19 34.06 64.40 -20.00
CA GLU A 19 33.09 64.49 -21.06
C GLU A 19 33.30 63.29 -22.00
N GLY A 20 32.21 62.61 -22.34
CA GLY A 20 32.25 61.42 -23.17
C GLY A 20 30.85 61.04 -23.62
N GLU A 21 30.43 61.70 -24.70
CA GLU A 21 29.61 61.18 -25.79
C GLU A 21 28.28 60.46 -25.45
N GLN A 22 27.18 61.15 -25.78
CA GLN A 22 25.87 60.55 -25.97
C GLN A 22 25.92 59.54 -27.13
N ASP A 23 25.66 58.27 -26.82
CA ASP A 23 25.35 57.22 -27.79
C ASP A 23 23.84 56.93 -27.78
N PRO A 24 23.04 57.42 -28.74
CA PRO A 24 21.64 57.07 -28.88
C PRO A 24 21.53 55.79 -29.71
N GLY A 25 21.82 54.65 -29.09
CA GLY A 25 21.92 53.38 -29.83
C GLY A 25 21.68 52.13 -28.98
N ALA A 26 20.86 52.19 -27.94
CA ALA A 26 20.46 51.00 -27.20
C ALA A 26 19.39 50.20 -27.98
N ASP A 27 19.84 49.50 -29.03
CA ASP A 27 19.14 48.37 -29.61
C ASP A 27 18.91 47.34 -28.49
N PHE A 28 17.70 47.33 -27.93
CA PHE A 28 17.25 46.22 -27.10
C PHE A 28 17.41 44.95 -27.94
N PRO A 29 18.19 43.95 -27.51
CA PRO A 29 18.28 42.70 -28.23
C PRO A 29 16.89 42.06 -28.20
N GLY A 30 16.13 42.25 -29.29
CA GLY A 30 14.82 41.68 -29.47
C GLY A 30 14.93 40.19 -29.24
N ALA A 31 14.31 39.71 -28.16
CA ALA A 31 14.29 38.30 -27.83
C ALA A 31 13.87 37.53 -29.08
N SER A 32 14.80 36.78 -29.66
CA SER A 32 14.58 36.10 -30.94
C SER A 32 13.24 35.36 -30.90
N PRO A 33 12.38 35.46 -31.94
CA PRO A 33 11.05 34.85 -31.96
C PRO A 33 11.01 33.35 -31.62
N ALA A 34 12.15 32.66 -31.72
CA ALA A 34 12.36 31.28 -31.30
C ALA A 34 12.36 31.08 -29.77
N ALA A 35 12.90 32.03 -29.00
CA ALA A 35 12.94 31.99 -27.54
C ALA A 35 11.54 32.17 -26.93
N VAL A 36 10.74 33.09 -27.49
CA VAL A 36 9.34 33.33 -27.08
C VAL A 36 8.48 32.10 -27.34
N ARG A 37 8.54 31.50 -28.55
CA ARG A 37 7.80 30.26 -28.88
C ARG A 37 8.22 29.05 -28.02
N GLY A 38 9.47 29.01 -27.56
CA GLY A 38 9.97 27.97 -26.65
C GLY A 38 9.40 28.05 -25.23
N SER A 39 9.10 29.27 -24.76
CA SER A 39 8.49 29.52 -23.45
C SER A 39 7.04 29.04 -23.40
N ASP A 40 6.24 29.42 -24.41
CA ASP A 40 4.79 29.11 -24.47
C ASP A 40 4.51 27.60 -24.53
N ARG A 41 5.31 26.87 -25.32
CA ARG A 41 5.17 25.40 -25.41
C ARG A 41 5.50 24.69 -24.10
N ARG A 42 6.48 25.21 -23.34
CA ARG A 42 6.84 24.67 -22.01
C ARG A 42 5.80 25.03 -20.96
N ALA A 43 5.10 26.14 -21.10
CA ALA A 43 3.97 26.50 -20.25
C ALA A 43 2.77 25.57 -20.52
N PHE A 44 2.43 25.37 -21.79
CA PHE A 44 1.34 24.48 -22.21
C PHE A 44 1.51 23.03 -21.71
N GLY A 45 2.69 22.42 -21.91
CA GLY A 45 2.95 21.06 -21.44
C GLY A 45 2.90 20.92 -19.90
N ARG A 46 3.20 21.99 -19.15
CA ARG A 46 3.03 22.01 -17.69
C ARG A 46 1.56 22.09 -17.29
N GLY A 47 0.80 22.97 -17.94
CA GLY A 47 -0.64 23.12 -17.72
C GLY A 47 -1.37 21.80 -17.98
N LEU A 48 -1.08 21.14 -19.09
CA LEU A 48 -1.67 19.85 -19.43
C LEU A 48 -1.36 18.76 -18.39
N MET A 49 -0.10 18.63 -17.98
CA MET A 49 0.28 17.65 -16.96
C MET A 49 -0.42 17.88 -15.62
N LEU A 50 -0.55 19.14 -15.21
CA LEU A 50 -1.26 19.51 -13.98
C LEU A 50 -2.76 19.28 -14.12
N GLY A 51 -3.36 19.59 -15.27
CA GLY A 51 -4.76 19.32 -15.57
C GLY A 51 -5.06 17.83 -15.53
N THR A 52 -4.27 16.99 -16.22
CA THR A 52 -4.40 15.54 -16.18
C THR A 52 -4.24 15.00 -14.74
N ALA A 53 -3.23 15.45 -14.00
CA ALA A 53 -3.05 15.04 -12.61
C ALA A 53 -4.22 15.47 -11.72
N GLY A 54 -4.76 16.69 -11.91
CA GLY A 54 -5.93 17.19 -11.19
C GLY A 54 -7.17 16.33 -11.44
N ILE A 55 -7.48 16.03 -12.70
CA ILE A 55 -8.61 15.17 -13.07
C ILE A 55 -8.44 13.77 -12.45
N LEU A 56 -7.23 13.20 -12.51
CA LEU A 56 -6.96 11.89 -11.91
C LEU A 56 -7.10 11.89 -10.39
N VAL A 57 -6.68 12.96 -9.71
CA VAL A 57 -6.93 13.14 -8.27
C VAL A 57 -8.42 13.20 -7.99
N THR A 58 -9.19 13.96 -8.75
CA THR A 58 -10.63 14.07 -8.55
C THR A 58 -11.33 12.73 -8.75
N VAL A 59 -11.09 12.04 -9.88
CA VAL A 59 -11.77 10.78 -10.21
C VAL A 59 -11.35 9.65 -9.29
N SER A 60 -10.04 9.44 -9.11
CA SER A 60 -9.55 8.35 -8.26
C SER A 60 -9.80 8.65 -6.78
N GLY A 61 -9.71 9.92 -6.39
CA GLY A 61 -10.05 10.40 -5.06
C GLY A 61 -11.53 10.19 -4.73
N ALA A 62 -12.44 10.42 -5.68
CA ALA A 62 -13.85 10.13 -5.50
C ALA A 62 -14.10 8.63 -5.26
N LEU A 63 -13.47 7.73 -6.03
CA LEU A 63 -13.57 6.29 -5.80
C LEU A 63 -13.07 5.88 -4.42
N VAL A 64 -11.89 6.35 -4.01
CA VAL A 64 -11.34 6.08 -2.68
C VAL A 64 -12.23 6.67 -1.58
N ALA A 65 -12.76 7.88 -1.77
CA ALA A 65 -13.67 8.53 -0.83
C ALA A 65 -14.98 7.76 -0.65
N VAL A 66 -15.53 7.14 -1.71
CA VAL A 66 -16.66 6.21 -1.57
C VAL A 66 -16.29 5.05 -0.65
N GLY A 67 -15.11 4.46 -0.80
CA GLY A 67 -14.63 3.41 0.11
C GLY A 67 -14.54 3.89 1.57
N CYS A 68 -14.01 5.09 1.81
CA CYS A 68 -13.98 5.71 3.13
C CYS A 68 -15.39 5.93 3.71
N PHE A 69 -16.30 6.44 2.90
CA PHE A 69 -17.70 6.69 3.28
C PHE A 69 -18.43 5.39 3.62
N LEU A 70 -18.22 4.31 2.85
CA LEU A 70 -18.79 3.00 3.12
C LEU A 70 -18.34 2.40 4.46
N GLY A 71 -17.21 2.86 5.01
CA GLY A 71 -16.80 2.54 6.38
C GLY A 71 -17.91 2.79 7.41
N LEU A 72 -18.68 3.88 7.28
CA LEU A 72 -19.77 4.23 8.20
C LEU A 72 -20.91 3.17 8.20
N TYR A 73 -21.03 2.40 7.13
CA TYR A 73 -22.05 1.38 6.91
C TYR A 73 -21.55 -0.04 7.23
N VAL A 74 -20.29 -0.20 7.65
CA VAL A 74 -19.76 -1.50 8.09
C VAL A 74 -20.55 -1.96 9.32
N ARG A 75 -20.96 -3.23 9.30
CA ARG A 75 -21.61 -3.95 10.39
C ARG A 75 -20.98 -5.33 10.54
N PRO A 76 -20.89 -5.87 11.78
CA PRO A 76 -20.27 -7.16 12.03
C PRO A 76 -20.75 -8.29 11.11
N THR A 77 -19.80 -9.07 10.60
CA THR A 77 -19.99 -10.33 9.88
C THR A 77 -18.82 -11.28 10.20
N SER A 78 -19.02 -12.60 10.10
CA SER A 78 -17.95 -13.57 10.29
C SER A 78 -17.11 -13.30 11.56
N ASP A 79 -15.79 -13.05 11.41
CA ASP A 79 -14.85 -12.91 12.53
C ASP A 79 -15.08 -11.62 13.33
N ASP A 80 -15.81 -10.64 12.79
CA ASP A 80 -16.14 -9.39 13.49
C ASP A 80 -16.89 -9.69 14.78
N TRP A 81 -17.82 -10.66 14.76
CA TRP A 81 -18.62 -11.01 15.95
C TRP A 81 -17.73 -11.46 17.09
N CYS A 82 -16.78 -12.36 16.80
CA CYS A 82 -15.85 -12.86 17.81
C CYS A 82 -14.89 -11.79 18.29
N ALA A 83 -14.34 -10.99 17.39
CA ALA A 83 -13.44 -9.91 17.74
C ALA A 83 -14.16 -8.87 18.62
N ALA A 84 -15.39 -8.52 18.28
CA ALA A 84 -16.16 -7.49 18.97
C ALA A 84 -16.51 -7.90 20.42
N TRP A 85 -17.07 -9.09 20.64
CA TRP A 85 -17.41 -9.49 22.02
C TRP A 85 -16.16 -9.75 22.87
N LYS A 86 -15.10 -10.34 22.29
CA LYS A 86 -13.84 -10.56 23.02
C LYS A 86 -13.15 -9.27 23.38
N SER A 87 -13.13 -8.28 22.49
CA SER A 87 -12.57 -6.97 22.80
C SER A 87 -13.37 -6.27 23.91
N ARG A 88 -14.70 -6.37 23.88
CA ARG A 88 -15.58 -5.84 24.95
C ARG A 88 -15.31 -6.51 26.30
N ASP A 89 -15.26 -7.83 26.34
CA ASP A 89 -15.29 -8.60 27.59
C ASP A 89 -13.89 -8.92 28.14
N MET A 90 -12.88 -9.02 27.26
CA MET A 90 -11.51 -9.40 27.62
C MET A 90 -10.52 -8.23 27.52
N GLY A 91 -10.89 -7.14 26.84
CA GLY A 91 -9.99 -6.04 26.52
C GLY A 91 -8.86 -6.42 25.55
N VAL A 92 -8.00 -5.45 25.23
CA VAL A 92 -6.93 -5.58 24.22
C VAL A 92 -5.94 -6.70 24.56
N PHE A 93 -5.49 -6.76 25.82
CA PHE A 93 -4.51 -7.75 26.25
C PHE A 93 -5.15 -9.12 26.46
N GLY A 94 -6.43 -9.19 26.86
CA GLY A 94 -7.14 -10.45 27.03
C GLY A 94 -7.36 -11.17 25.68
N ILE A 95 -7.86 -10.47 24.66
CA ILE A 95 -7.98 -11.06 23.31
C ILE A 95 -6.62 -11.45 22.74
N THR A 96 -5.56 -10.68 23.03
CA THR A 96 -4.19 -11.02 22.61
C THR A 96 -3.70 -12.30 23.27
N SER A 97 -3.92 -12.46 24.57
CA SER A 97 -3.59 -13.68 25.32
C SER A 97 -4.38 -14.88 24.80
N ASP A 98 -5.68 -14.72 24.54
CA ASP A 98 -6.52 -15.77 23.96
C ASP A 98 -6.00 -16.21 22.58
N PHE A 99 -5.64 -15.28 21.69
CA PHE A 99 -5.08 -15.65 20.39
C PHE A 99 -3.76 -16.41 20.49
N TYR A 100 -2.91 -16.04 21.46
CA TYR A 100 -1.65 -16.71 21.72
C TYR A 100 -1.85 -18.12 22.28
N MET A 101 -2.73 -18.27 23.27
CA MET A 101 -2.90 -19.51 24.03
C MET A 101 -3.84 -20.50 23.34
N THR A 102 -4.95 -20.05 22.76
CA THR A 102 -6.07 -20.91 22.36
C THR A 102 -6.37 -20.88 20.85
N GLN A 103 -6.04 -19.78 20.15
CA GLN A 103 -6.42 -19.65 18.73
C GLN A 103 -5.32 -19.98 17.72
N ASN A 104 -4.70 -18.97 17.10
CA ASN A 104 -3.85 -19.14 15.91
C ASN A 104 -2.45 -18.55 16.07
N GLY A 105 -2.13 -17.95 17.23
CA GLY A 105 -0.83 -17.37 17.52
C GLY A 105 -0.59 -15.97 16.97
N ARG A 106 -1.56 -15.37 16.27
CA ARG A 106 -1.38 -14.06 15.62
C ARG A 106 -1.53 -12.90 16.62
N VAL A 107 -0.55 -12.72 17.48
CA VAL A 107 -0.61 -11.75 18.60
C VAL A 107 -0.77 -10.30 18.14
N ALA A 108 -0.04 -9.84 17.12
CA ALA A 108 -0.22 -8.48 16.60
C ALA A 108 -1.61 -8.28 15.96
N ASN A 109 -2.16 -9.33 15.36
CA ASN A 109 -3.52 -9.30 14.79
C ASN A 109 -4.58 -9.13 15.88
N ALA A 110 -4.45 -9.91 16.95
CA ALA A 110 -5.33 -9.85 18.10
C ALA A 110 -5.22 -8.52 18.83
N PHE A 111 -4.00 -7.98 19.00
CA PHE A 111 -3.79 -6.66 19.59
C PHE A 111 -4.48 -5.57 18.78
N LEU A 112 -4.29 -5.55 17.45
CA LEU A 112 -4.96 -4.59 16.57
C LEU A 112 -6.49 -4.77 16.59
N SER A 113 -6.98 -6.00 16.66
CA SER A 113 -8.42 -6.28 16.82
C SER A 113 -8.92 -5.75 18.17
N GLY A 114 -8.18 -5.95 19.25
CA GLY A 114 -8.45 -5.36 20.56
C GLY A 114 -8.63 -3.84 20.48
N VAL A 115 -7.69 -3.15 19.82
CA VAL A 115 -7.74 -1.70 19.65
C VAL A 115 -8.89 -1.26 18.76
N ILE A 116 -9.11 -1.92 17.62
CA ILE A 116 -10.10 -1.53 16.61
C ILE A 116 -11.54 -1.78 17.08
N TYR A 117 -11.78 -2.84 17.84
CA TYR A 117 -13.11 -3.17 18.37
C TYR A 117 -13.30 -2.73 19.84
N GLY A 118 -12.30 -2.10 20.47
CA GLY A 118 -12.35 -1.71 21.88
C GLY A 118 -13.46 -0.73 22.20
N ASP A 119 -13.68 0.25 21.33
CA ASP A 119 -14.76 1.25 21.44
C ASP A 119 -16.00 0.84 20.63
N GLY A 120 -16.34 -0.45 20.67
CA GLY A 120 -17.42 -1.03 19.89
C GLY A 120 -17.16 -0.96 18.38
N LEU A 121 -18.13 -0.46 17.62
CA LEU A 121 -18.05 -0.46 16.14
C LEU A 121 -17.36 0.78 15.57
N ILE A 122 -17.02 1.80 16.37
CA ILE A 122 -16.47 3.07 15.87
C ILE A 122 -15.15 2.83 15.13
N GLY A 123 -14.23 2.05 15.72
CA GLY A 123 -12.94 1.76 15.10
C GLY A 123 -13.09 1.08 13.74
N THR A 124 -13.99 0.09 13.62
CA THR A 124 -14.28 -0.56 12.32
C THR A 124 -14.85 0.39 11.28
N LYS A 125 -15.63 1.40 11.70
CA LYS A 125 -16.24 2.38 10.79
C LYS A 125 -15.25 3.39 10.24
N ILE A 126 -14.28 3.83 11.05
CA ILE A 126 -13.27 4.81 10.63
C ILE A 126 -12.05 4.16 9.98
N LEU A 127 -11.84 2.85 10.18
CA LEU A 127 -10.67 2.12 9.71
C LEU A 127 -10.40 2.29 8.20
N PRO A 128 -11.39 2.20 7.28
CA PRO A 128 -11.15 2.44 5.85
C PRO A 128 -10.56 3.82 5.55
N THR A 129 -11.03 4.85 6.25
CA THR A 129 -10.52 6.23 6.11
C THR A 129 -9.09 6.34 6.61
N VAL A 130 -8.79 5.77 7.78
CA VAL A 130 -7.42 5.75 8.34
C VAL A 130 -6.46 5.04 7.39
N ILE A 131 -6.86 3.86 6.89
CA ILE A 131 -6.11 3.10 5.88
C ILE A 131 -5.83 3.96 4.64
N ALA A 132 -6.86 4.57 4.06
CA ALA A 132 -6.71 5.35 2.83
C ALA A 132 -5.80 6.58 3.01
N VAL A 133 -5.98 7.35 4.09
CA VAL A 133 -5.18 8.55 4.35
C VAL A 133 -3.72 8.19 4.62
N THR A 134 -3.47 7.24 5.53
CA THR A 134 -2.12 6.84 5.92
C THR A 134 -1.37 6.17 4.78
N PHE A 135 -2.07 5.41 3.93
CA PHE A 135 -1.46 4.80 2.75
C PHE A 135 -1.16 5.83 1.67
N THR A 136 -2.08 6.77 1.40
CA THR A 136 -1.86 7.89 0.46
C THR A 136 -0.60 8.67 0.85
N LEU A 137 -0.50 9.07 2.12
CA LEU A 137 0.64 9.83 2.61
C LEU A 137 1.95 9.04 2.48
N GLY A 138 1.95 7.77 2.89
CA GLY A 138 3.12 6.89 2.76
C GLY A 138 3.59 6.74 1.31
N LEU A 139 2.65 6.52 0.38
CA LEU A 139 2.94 6.39 -1.05
C LEU A 139 3.44 7.70 -1.68
N VAL A 140 2.86 8.84 -1.33
CA VAL A 140 3.31 10.16 -1.82
C VAL A 140 4.74 10.44 -1.34
N LEU A 141 5.04 10.18 -0.06
CA LEU A 141 6.37 10.38 0.49
C LEU A 141 7.40 9.42 -0.13
N LEU A 142 7.03 8.15 -0.32
CA LEU A 142 7.88 7.16 -0.98
C LEU A 142 8.13 7.53 -2.45
N GLY A 143 7.09 7.93 -3.17
CA GLY A 143 7.17 8.45 -4.53
C GLY A 143 8.03 9.71 -4.63
N ALA A 144 8.00 10.60 -3.62
CA ALA A 144 8.88 11.76 -3.56
C ALA A 144 10.35 11.35 -3.41
N GLN A 145 10.66 10.32 -2.59
CA GLN A 145 12.02 9.76 -2.52
C GLN A 145 12.44 9.12 -3.85
N PHE A 146 11.54 8.41 -4.52
CA PHE A 146 11.78 7.80 -5.81
C PHE A 146 12.07 8.86 -6.90
N MET A 147 11.27 9.93 -6.99
CA MET A 147 11.53 11.02 -7.93
C MET A 147 12.87 11.71 -7.67
N ARG A 148 13.22 11.95 -6.40
CA ARG A 148 14.53 12.50 -6.02
C ARG A 148 15.67 11.57 -6.42
N PHE A 149 15.50 10.26 -6.24
CA PHE A 149 16.45 9.24 -6.70
C PHE A 149 16.65 9.29 -8.21
N LEU A 150 15.59 9.56 -8.97
CA LEU A 150 15.67 9.79 -10.42
C LEU A 150 16.17 11.19 -10.83
N GLY A 151 16.61 12.02 -9.87
CA GLY A 151 17.16 13.37 -10.10
C GLY A 151 16.11 14.46 -10.32
N ALA A 152 14.85 14.22 -9.94
CA ALA A 152 13.74 15.14 -10.16
C ALA A 152 13.19 15.76 -8.87
N LYS A 153 12.64 16.98 -8.97
CA LYS A 153 11.86 17.60 -7.88
C LYS A 153 10.50 16.87 -7.75
N PRO A 154 10.07 16.51 -6.53
CA PRO A 154 8.76 15.89 -6.30
C PRO A 154 7.61 16.75 -6.82
N ARG A 155 6.61 16.12 -7.44
CA ARG A 155 5.36 16.77 -7.87
C ARG A 155 4.20 16.20 -7.08
N LEU A 156 3.86 16.85 -5.97
CA LEU A 156 2.90 16.31 -5.02
C LEU A 156 1.56 15.97 -5.67
N LEU A 157 1.00 16.85 -6.50
CA LEU A 157 -0.28 16.57 -7.18
C LEU A 157 -0.25 15.28 -8.02
N LEU A 158 0.82 15.06 -8.78
CA LEU A 158 0.97 13.86 -9.61
C LEU A 158 1.24 12.60 -8.77
N LEU A 159 2.01 12.73 -7.70
CA LEU A 159 2.26 11.63 -6.76
C LEU A 159 0.97 11.27 -6.00
N THR A 160 0.14 12.25 -5.65
CA THR A 160 -1.19 12.04 -5.06
C THR A 160 -2.11 11.35 -6.06
N ALA A 161 -2.12 11.78 -7.33
CA ALA A 161 -2.87 11.10 -8.39
C ALA A 161 -2.49 9.62 -8.47
N ALA A 162 -1.19 9.32 -8.54
CA ALA A 162 -0.69 7.94 -8.57
C ALA A 162 -1.08 7.16 -7.32
N ALA A 163 -0.89 7.73 -6.12
CA ALA A 163 -1.25 7.06 -4.87
C ALA A 163 -2.74 6.72 -4.80
N LEU A 164 -3.62 7.59 -5.28
CA LEU A 164 -5.07 7.36 -5.32
C LEU A 164 -5.45 6.32 -6.38
N VAL A 165 -4.84 6.35 -7.57
CA VAL A 165 -5.04 5.32 -8.62
C VAL A 165 -4.65 3.94 -8.09
N LEU A 166 -3.46 3.80 -7.49
CA LEU A 166 -2.99 2.52 -6.95
C LEU A 166 -3.93 2.00 -5.86
N GLN A 167 -4.43 2.87 -4.99
CA GLN A 167 -5.40 2.49 -3.96
C GLN A 167 -6.75 2.07 -4.56
N ALA A 168 -7.28 2.82 -5.52
CA ALA A 168 -8.53 2.45 -6.19
C ALA A 168 -8.42 1.06 -6.84
N LEU A 169 -7.29 0.74 -7.48
CA LEU A 169 -7.03 -0.59 -8.02
C LEU A 169 -6.98 -1.67 -6.93
N LEU A 170 -6.29 -1.41 -5.82
CA LEU A 170 -6.18 -2.38 -4.73
C LEU A 170 -7.51 -2.63 -4.02
N TYR A 171 -8.36 -1.61 -3.91
CA TYR A 171 -9.63 -1.72 -3.20
C TYR A 171 -10.77 -2.25 -4.08
N PHE A 172 -10.78 -1.94 -5.37
CA PHE A 172 -11.96 -2.15 -6.21
C PHE A 172 -11.75 -3.00 -7.46
N ALA A 173 -10.52 -3.20 -7.94
CA ALA A 173 -10.31 -4.07 -9.11
C ALA A 173 -10.53 -5.54 -8.77
N GLY A 174 -10.04 -5.98 -7.60
CA GLY A 174 -10.06 -7.39 -7.20
C GLY A 174 -11.46 -8.00 -7.04
N THR A 175 -11.52 -9.33 -6.97
CA THR A 175 -12.79 -10.09 -6.89
C THR A 175 -13.49 -10.03 -5.51
N ARG A 176 -12.87 -9.39 -4.51
CA ARG A 176 -13.34 -9.35 -3.11
C ARG A 176 -13.17 -7.96 -2.49
N SER A 177 -13.70 -6.92 -3.14
CA SER A 177 -13.55 -5.51 -2.73
C SER A 177 -13.99 -5.24 -1.29
N TYR A 178 -15.10 -5.84 -0.83
CA TYR A 178 -15.55 -5.72 0.58
C TYR A 178 -14.48 -6.20 1.56
N GLN A 179 -13.83 -7.35 1.28
CA GLN A 179 -12.80 -7.90 2.17
C GLN A 179 -11.48 -7.12 2.10
N ALA A 180 -11.20 -6.43 0.98
CA ALA A 180 -9.95 -5.70 0.80
C ALA A 180 -9.89 -4.39 1.60
N LEU A 181 -11.04 -3.76 1.85
CA LEU A 181 -11.12 -2.43 2.49
C LEU A 181 -12.08 -2.36 3.69
N LEU A 182 -13.24 -3.01 3.64
CA LEU A 182 -14.33 -2.79 4.60
C LEU A 182 -14.39 -3.83 5.72
N TRP A 183 -13.87 -5.04 5.50
CA TRP A 183 -13.87 -6.10 6.51
C TRP A 183 -12.58 -6.05 7.35
N ALA A 184 -12.69 -5.56 8.59
CA ALA A 184 -11.57 -5.31 9.48
C ALA A 184 -10.62 -6.51 9.70
N PRO A 185 -11.09 -7.76 9.90
CA PRO A 185 -10.21 -8.91 10.10
C PRO A 185 -9.27 -9.16 8.90
N ALA A 186 -9.77 -8.95 7.68
CA ALA A 186 -8.94 -9.04 6.49
C ALA A 186 -8.00 -7.85 6.32
N THR A 187 -8.47 -6.62 6.56
CA THR A 187 -7.61 -5.43 6.41
C THR A 187 -6.49 -5.41 7.44
N ILE A 188 -6.76 -5.79 8.69
CA ILE A 188 -5.74 -5.99 9.73
C ILE A 188 -4.69 -7.00 9.28
N SER A 189 -5.12 -8.09 8.64
CA SER A 189 -4.23 -9.18 8.23
C SER A 189 -3.48 -8.91 6.93
N HIS A 190 -4.00 -8.11 5.99
CA HIS A 190 -3.49 -8.10 4.62
C HIS A 190 -3.35 -6.71 3.98
N THR A 191 -4.03 -5.69 4.50
CA THR A 191 -3.94 -4.31 3.99
C THR A 191 -3.03 -3.45 4.88
N ILE A 192 -3.28 -3.43 6.20
CA ILE A 192 -2.46 -2.72 7.19
C ILE A 192 -0.98 -3.14 7.15
N PRO A 193 -0.60 -4.42 7.02
CA PRO A 193 0.81 -4.81 6.94
C PRO A 193 1.56 -4.09 5.82
N SER A 194 0.93 -3.95 4.64
CA SER A 194 1.50 -3.23 3.50
C SER A 194 1.68 -1.74 3.78
N ILE A 195 0.75 -1.12 4.50
CA ILE A 195 0.87 0.28 4.92
C ILE A 195 2.04 0.44 5.88
N ILE A 196 2.11 -0.40 6.92
CA ILE A 196 3.24 -0.41 7.87
C ILE A 196 4.55 -0.67 7.12
N GLY A 197 4.57 -1.57 6.13
CA GLY A 197 5.72 -1.85 5.29
C GLY A 197 6.22 -0.63 4.53
N VAL A 198 5.32 0.15 3.90
CA VAL A 198 5.68 1.41 3.22
C VAL A 198 6.28 2.43 4.20
N TRP A 199 5.66 2.61 5.36
CA TRP A 199 6.19 3.51 6.39
C TRP A 199 7.52 3.03 6.96
N THR A 200 7.71 1.72 7.08
CA THR A 200 8.97 1.14 7.55
C THR A 200 10.07 1.28 6.50
N LEU A 201 9.76 1.21 5.21
CA LEU A 201 10.73 1.54 4.14
C LEU A 201 11.16 3.01 4.22
N LEU A 202 10.23 3.94 4.47
CA LEU A 202 10.56 5.35 4.69
C LEU A 202 11.46 5.55 5.92
N LEU A 203 11.15 4.86 7.02
CA LEU A 203 11.99 4.81 8.21
C LEU A 203 13.39 4.28 7.85
N GLY A 204 13.49 3.18 7.10
CA GLY A 204 14.78 2.61 6.67
C GLY A 204 15.61 3.56 5.82
N ILE A 205 15.00 4.25 4.85
CA ILE A 205 15.67 5.28 4.04
C ILE A 205 16.23 6.38 4.95
N TRP A 206 15.49 6.80 5.96
CA TRP A 206 15.91 7.80 6.92
C TRP A 206 17.05 7.28 7.80
N THR A 207 16.87 6.12 8.44
CA THR A 207 17.84 5.47 9.35
C THR A 207 19.19 5.25 8.68
N VAL A 208 19.20 4.74 7.45
CA VAL A 208 20.44 4.46 6.70
C VAL A 208 21.22 5.73 6.35
N ARG A 209 20.51 6.84 6.09
CA ARG A 209 21.09 8.14 5.76
C ARG A 209 21.57 8.93 7.00
N ARG A 210 21.17 8.54 8.22
CA ARG A 210 21.53 9.28 9.43
C ARG A 210 23.01 9.10 9.83
N PRO A 211 23.71 10.19 10.20
CA PRO A 211 25.10 10.13 10.63
C PRO A 211 25.27 9.64 12.08
N SER A 212 24.41 10.08 13.01
CA SER A 212 24.53 9.83 14.45
C SER A 212 24.26 8.37 14.83
N GLY A 213 25.01 7.87 15.82
CA GLY A 213 24.90 6.49 16.34
C GLY A 213 23.55 6.18 17.01
N PRO A 214 23.11 6.96 18.03
CA PRO A 214 21.95 6.59 18.84
C PRO A 214 20.62 6.53 18.07
N LEU A 215 20.31 7.58 17.28
CA LEU A 215 19.09 7.61 16.47
C LEU A 215 19.07 6.51 15.40
N ARG A 216 20.24 6.15 14.88
CA ARG A 216 20.38 5.06 13.92
C ARG A 216 20.12 3.71 14.59
N THR A 217 20.69 3.46 15.77
CA THR A 217 20.41 2.26 16.56
C THR A 217 18.93 2.15 16.89
N ALA A 218 18.29 3.24 17.36
CA ALA A 218 16.85 3.27 17.59
C ALA A 218 16.04 2.91 16.34
N GLY A 219 16.45 3.40 15.17
CA GLY A 219 15.83 3.04 13.88
C GLY A 219 15.95 1.56 13.52
N PHE A 220 17.10 0.92 13.79
CA PHE A 220 17.26 -0.52 13.61
C PHE A 220 16.41 -1.33 14.60
N VAL A 221 16.40 -0.94 15.88
CA VAL A 221 15.57 -1.58 16.91
C VAL A 221 14.09 -1.46 16.54
N ALA A 222 13.62 -0.28 16.15
CA ALA A 222 12.25 -0.07 15.70
C ALA A 222 11.92 -0.95 14.48
N THR A 223 12.84 -1.02 13.50
CA THR A 223 12.67 -1.89 12.32
C THR A 223 12.50 -3.36 12.72
N PHE A 224 13.35 -3.85 13.63
CA PHE A 224 13.26 -5.23 14.14
C PHE A 224 11.91 -5.50 14.82
N LEU A 225 11.50 -4.62 15.75
CA LEU A 225 10.26 -4.79 16.51
C LEU A 225 9.02 -4.72 15.61
N ILE A 226 8.99 -3.77 14.67
CA ILE A 226 7.90 -3.66 13.69
C ILE A 226 7.86 -4.93 12.83
N ALA A 227 9.00 -5.39 12.32
CA ALA A 227 9.06 -6.62 11.54
C ALA A 227 8.63 -7.86 12.34
N ALA A 228 9.01 -7.97 13.61
CA ALA A 228 8.55 -9.05 14.49
C ALA A 228 7.03 -9.00 14.71
N ALA A 229 6.46 -7.82 14.92
CA ALA A 229 5.00 -7.66 15.00
C ALA A 229 4.32 -8.12 13.69
N LEU A 230 4.83 -7.69 12.53
CA LEU A 230 4.32 -8.08 11.21
C LEU A 230 4.43 -9.59 10.94
N GLY A 231 5.50 -10.23 11.44
CA GLY A 231 5.70 -11.68 11.43
C GLY A 231 4.57 -12.44 12.12
N THR A 232 4.01 -11.88 13.19
CA THR A 232 2.84 -12.42 13.89
C THR A 232 1.49 -11.94 13.32
N LEU A 233 1.50 -10.92 12.46
CA LEU A 233 0.29 -10.32 11.91
C LEU A 233 -0.20 -11.08 10.67
N SER A 234 0.73 -11.45 9.78
CA SER A 234 0.41 -12.00 8.46
C SER A 234 1.54 -12.86 7.88
N GLU A 235 1.33 -14.18 7.83
CA GLU A 235 2.28 -15.11 7.22
C GLU A 235 2.51 -14.80 5.71
N PRO A 236 1.47 -14.56 4.87
CA PRO A 236 1.67 -14.20 3.47
C PRO A 236 2.50 -12.92 3.29
N PHE A 237 2.22 -11.88 4.08
CA PHE A 237 2.99 -10.63 4.04
C PHE A 237 4.47 -10.85 4.40
N THR A 238 4.71 -11.65 5.43
CA THR A 238 6.04 -12.00 5.93
C THR A 238 6.87 -12.68 4.85
N LEU A 239 6.29 -13.61 4.10
CA LEU A 239 6.96 -14.29 2.99
C LEU A 239 7.31 -13.31 1.86
N VAL A 240 6.35 -12.50 1.41
CA VAL A 240 6.56 -11.58 0.29
C VAL A 240 7.59 -10.50 0.63
N THR A 241 7.47 -9.87 1.81
CA THR A 241 8.39 -8.79 2.21
C THR A 241 9.72 -9.31 2.73
N GLY A 242 9.78 -10.52 3.27
CA GLY A 242 11.03 -11.22 3.56
C GLY A 242 11.81 -11.51 2.29
N LEU A 243 11.14 -11.97 1.22
CA LEU A 243 11.77 -12.18 -0.08
C LEU A 243 12.30 -10.86 -0.69
N LEU A 244 11.52 -9.78 -0.62
CA LEU A 244 11.95 -8.45 -1.03
C LEU A 244 13.15 -7.96 -0.21
N GLY A 245 13.09 -8.08 1.12
CA GLY A 245 14.15 -7.68 2.03
C GLY A 245 15.43 -8.47 1.79
N ALA A 246 15.35 -9.79 1.67
CA ALA A 246 16.50 -10.64 1.38
C ALA A 246 17.14 -10.30 0.02
N GLY A 247 16.33 -10.19 -1.04
CA GLY A 247 16.82 -9.81 -2.36
C GLY A 247 17.45 -8.42 -2.40
N ALA A 248 16.80 -7.42 -1.80
CA ALA A 248 17.32 -6.06 -1.71
C ALA A 248 18.59 -5.99 -0.85
N GLY A 249 18.64 -6.76 0.24
CA GLY A 249 19.82 -6.89 1.11
C GLY A 249 21.01 -7.43 0.35
N LEU A 250 20.85 -8.56 -0.35
CA LEU A 250 21.91 -9.16 -1.17
C LEU A 250 22.45 -8.15 -2.21
N LEU A 251 21.57 -7.42 -2.89
CA LEU A 251 21.98 -6.37 -3.84
C LEU A 251 22.66 -5.18 -3.16
N ALA A 252 22.33 -4.88 -1.91
CA ALA A 252 22.90 -3.78 -1.14
C ALA A 252 24.27 -4.10 -0.51
N ILE A 253 24.82 -5.30 -0.70
CA ILE A 253 26.19 -5.60 -0.25
C ILE A 253 27.17 -4.67 -0.99
N PRO A 254 28.10 -3.98 -0.29
CA PRO A 254 28.98 -2.98 -0.91
C PRO A 254 29.80 -3.50 -2.09
N ARG A 255 30.12 -4.81 -2.12
CA ARG A 255 30.80 -5.49 -3.24
C ARG A 255 30.09 -5.29 -4.59
N PHE A 256 28.77 -5.15 -4.59
CA PHE A 256 27.98 -4.93 -5.80
C PHE A 256 27.89 -3.46 -6.24
N ARG A 257 28.53 -2.54 -5.50
CA ARG A 257 28.62 -1.09 -5.81
C ARG A 257 27.27 -0.35 -5.88
N LEU A 258 26.17 -0.95 -5.41
CA LEU A 258 24.87 -0.28 -5.27
C LEU A 258 24.80 0.60 -4.01
N ALA A 259 25.41 0.15 -2.92
CA ALA A 259 25.52 0.88 -1.67
C ALA A 259 26.97 1.17 -1.35
N ALA A 260 27.24 2.38 -0.84
CA ALA A 260 28.58 2.77 -0.39
C ALA A 260 28.94 2.20 1.00
N THR A 261 27.94 1.74 1.77
CA THR A 261 28.11 1.26 3.15
C THR A 261 27.29 0.00 3.36
N TRP A 262 27.63 -0.78 4.40
CA TRP A 262 26.86 -1.97 4.81
C TRP A 262 25.48 -1.65 5.40
N ARG A 263 25.16 -0.37 5.66
CA ARG A 263 23.95 0.05 6.37
C ARG A 263 22.64 -0.44 5.73
N PRO A 264 22.43 -0.36 4.40
CA PRO A 264 21.18 -0.86 3.81
C PRO A 264 21.08 -2.39 3.86
N PHE A 265 22.22 -3.10 3.72
CA PHE A 265 22.26 -4.55 3.94
C PHE A 265 21.86 -4.89 5.38
N THR A 266 22.48 -4.23 6.38
CA THR A 266 22.14 -4.43 7.79
C THR A 266 20.66 -4.16 8.04
N TRP A 267 20.08 -3.13 7.42
CA TRP A 267 18.65 -2.82 7.60
C TRP A 267 17.75 -3.91 7.06
N CYS A 268 18.06 -4.40 5.85
CA CYS A 268 17.35 -5.53 5.25
C CYS A 268 17.49 -6.80 6.08
N LEU A 269 18.69 -7.07 6.62
CA LEU A 269 18.94 -8.19 7.51
C LEU A 269 18.13 -8.07 8.80
N THR A 270 18.13 -6.90 9.45
CA THR A 270 17.33 -6.62 10.65
C THR A 270 15.84 -6.81 10.40
N TRP A 271 15.34 -6.34 9.26
CA TRP A 271 13.95 -6.56 8.84
C TRP A 271 13.64 -8.06 8.69
N CYS A 272 14.47 -8.82 7.98
CA CYS A 272 14.27 -10.26 7.79
C CYS A 272 14.36 -11.04 9.11
N LEU A 273 15.28 -10.69 9.99
CA LEU A 273 15.42 -11.30 11.32
C LEU A 273 14.22 -11.00 12.21
N GLY A 274 13.69 -9.77 12.18
CA GLY A 274 12.46 -9.44 12.89
C GLY A 274 11.27 -10.26 12.37
N LEU A 275 11.06 -10.28 11.05
CA LEU A 275 10.02 -11.10 10.41
C LEU A 275 10.12 -12.58 10.81
N LEU A 276 11.32 -13.15 10.75
CA LEU A 276 11.57 -14.54 11.16
C LEU A 276 11.26 -14.75 12.64
N SER A 277 11.65 -13.83 13.51
CA SER A 277 11.40 -13.91 14.95
C SER A 277 9.91 -13.89 15.27
N GLY A 278 9.15 -13.01 14.60
CA GLY A 278 7.69 -12.96 14.70
C GLY A 278 7.02 -14.23 14.18
N LEU A 279 7.49 -14.75 13.03
CA LEU A 279 6.96 -15.99 12.47
C LEU A 279 7.26 -17.19 13.37
N LEU A 280 8.44 -17.25 13.98
CA LEU A 280 8.80 -18.27 14.97
C LEU A 280 7.87 -18.18 16.18
N LEU A 281 7.65 -16.99 16.74
CA LEU A 281 6.73 -16.78 17.87
C LEU A 281 5.30 -17.25 17.53
N LEU A 282 4.79 -16.87 16.35
CA LEU A 282 3.50 -17.35 15.87
C LEU A 282 3.51 -18.87 15.76
N TYR A 283 4.51 -19.45 15.10
CA TYR A 283 4.55 -20.87 14.79
C TYR A 283 4.68 -21.75 16.03
N THR A 284 5.45 -21.33 17.04
CA THR A 284 5.67 -22.05 18.30
C THR A 284 4.57 -21.80 19.34
N SER A 285 3.69 -20.80 19.11
CA SER A 285 2.61 -20.49 20.04
C SER A 285 1.69 -21.71 20.31
N PRO A 286 1.15 -21.83 21.54
CA PRO A 286 0.17 -22.87 21.88
C PRO A 286 -1.05 -22.87 20.95
N GLY A 287 -1.60 -21.71 20.62
CA GLY A 287 -2.72 -21.58 19.68
C GLY A 287 -2.38 -22.13 18.30
N ALA A 288 -1.24 -21.74 17.70
CA ALA A 288 -0.88 -22.26 16.39
C ALA A 288 -0.67 -23.79 16.38
N ARG A 289 -0.16 -24.37 17.47
CA ARG A 289 -0.08 -25.84 17.63
C ARG A 289 -1.48 -26.46 17.67
N TRP A 290 -2.39 -25.89 18.45
CA TRP A 290 -3.78 -26.34 18.51
C TRP A 290 -4.46 -26.28 17.13
N ARG A 291 -4.35 -25.15 16.42
CA ARG A 291 -4.90 -24.98 15.06
C ARG A 291 -4.39 -26.04 14.07
N ARG A 292 -3.10 -26.40 14.17
CA ARG A 292 -2.51 -27.45 13.34
C ARG A 292 -3.03 -28.84 13.73
N ALA A 293 -3.22 -29.11 15.02
CA ALA A 293 -3.80 -30.38 15.47
C ALA A 293 -5.25 -30.58 14.96
N GLN A 294 -6.00 -29.50 14.74
CA GLN A 294 -7.35 -29.56 14.16
C GLN A 294 -7.37 -29.81 12.64
N ASN A 295 -6.23 -29.70 11.95
CA ASN A 295 -6.12 -29.93 10.51
C ASN A 295 -5.27 -31.18 10.25
N PRO A 296 -5.87 -32.36 9.97
CA PRO A 296 -5.12 -33.60 9.78
C PRO A 296 -4.07 -33.51 8.66
N SER A 297 -3.11 -34.44 8.69
CA SER A 297 -1.95 -34.47 7.79
C SER A 297 -2.37 -34.29 6.32
N LYS A 298 -2.00 -33.14 5.76
CA LYS A 298 -2.20 -32.84 4.34
C LYS A 298 -1.08 -33.51 3.54
N GLU A 299 -1.36 -33.88 2.29
CA GLU A 299 -0.29 -34.25 1.35
C GLU A 299 0.80 -33.18 1.39
N SER A 300 2.06 -33.61 1.46
CA SER A 300 3.20 -32.69 1.49
C SER A 300 3.10 -31.72 0.32
N LEU A 301 3.24 -30.41 0.60
CA LEU A 301 3.31 -29.38 -0.44
C LEU A 301 4.44 -29.63 -1.45
N LEU A 302 5.50 -30.32 -1.01
CA LEU A 302 6.66 -30.68 -1.83
C LEU A 302 6.46 -31.96 -2.64
N SER A 303 5.37 -32.70 -2.42
CA SER A 303 5.03 -33.84 -3.26
C SER A 303 4.71 -33.37 -4.68
N ARG A 304 4.93 -34.24 -5.69
CA ARG A 304 4.62 -33.92 -7.10
C ARG A 304 3.16 -33.48 -7.28
N LYS A 305 2.23 -34.14 -6.58
CA LYS A 305 0.80 -33.80 -6.60
C LYS A 305 0.52 -32.47 -5.90
N GLY A 306 1.14 -32.22 -4.76
CA GLY A 306 1.05 -30.96 -4.02
C GLY A 306 1.58 -29.77 -4.82
N LEU A 307 2.75 -29.90 -5.45
CA LEU A 307 3.33 -28.87 -6.31
C LEU A 307 2.45 -28.61 -7.53
N ARG A 308 2.04 -29.65 -8.27
CA ARG A 308 1.15 -29.50 -9.44
C ARG A 308 -0.14 -28.76 -9.08
N ALA A 309 -0.76 -29.13 -7.96
CA ALA A 309 -2.00 -28.51 -7.53
C ALA A 309 -1.78 -27.06 -7.05
N THR A 310 -0.68 -26.76 -6.37
CA THR A 310 -0.31 -25.40 -5.97
C THR A 310 -0.03 -24.51 -7.20
N THR A 311 0.65 -25.05 -8.23
CA THR A 311 0.86 -24.35 -9.49
C THR A 311 -0.46 -24.07 -10.20
N HIS A 312 -1.40 -25.02 -10.21
CA HIS A 312 -2.73 -24.80 -10.78
C HIS A 312 -3.48 -23.67 -10.05
N ASP A 313 -3.51 -23.73 -8.70
CA ASP A 313 -4.09 -22.68 -7.85
C ASP A 313 -3.45 -21.30 -8.14
N TRP A 314 -2.13 -21.26 -8.28
CA TRP A 314 -1.36 -20.05 -8.60
C TRP A 314 -1.71 -19.49 -9.99
N LEU A 315 -1.90 -20.35 -11.00
CA LEU A 315 -2.32 -19.93 -12.33
C LEU A 315 -3.75 -19.38 -12.33
N LEU A 316 -4.67 -19.97 -11.56
CA LEU A 316 -6.04 -19.45 -11.39
C LEU A 316 -6.06 -18.07 -10.72
N MET A 317 -5.16 -17.85 -9.75
CA MET A 317 -4.97 -16.53 -9.14
C MET A 317 -4.50 -15.51 -10.19
N TRP A 318 -3.51 -15.88 -11.01
CA TRP A 318 -3.02 -14.99 -12.06
C TRP A 318 -4.05 -14.74 -13.16
N ASP A 319 -4.81 -15.74 -13.59
CA ASP A 319 -5.92 -15.57 -14.55
C ASP A 319 -6.94 -14.55 -14.04
N SER A 320 -7.29 -14.63 -12.75
CA SER A 320 -8.18 -13.65 -12.11
C SER A 320 -7.59 -12.23 -12.09
N VAL A 321 -6.27 -12.09 -11.95
CA VAL A 321 -5.59 -10.78 -11.86
C VAL A 321 -5.31 -10.20 -13.25
N THR A 322 -4.82 -11.00 -14.20
CA THR A 322 -4.51 -10.56 -15.57
C THR A 322 -5.77 -10.36 -16.41
N GLY A 323 -6.86 -11.06 -16.09
CA GLY A 323 -8.18 -10.77 -16.66
C GLY A 323 -8.71 -9.37 -16.31
N GLN A 324 -8.12 -8.71 -15.30
CA GLN A 324 -8.45 -7.34 -14.90
C GLN A 324 -7.47 -6.34 -15.51
N TRP A 325 -7.73 -5.94 -16.76
CA TRP A 325 -6.92 -4.96 -17.48
C TRP A 325 -6.77 -3.62 -16.75
N ALA A 326 -7.67 -3.30 -15.81
CA ALA A 326 -7.59 -2.10 -14.97
C ALA A 326 -6.24 -1.96 -14.25
N TYR A 327 -5.57 -3.06 -13.87
CA TYR A 327 -4.24 -3.00 -13.24
C TYR A 327 -3.17 -2.34 -14.12
N LEU A 328 -3.34 -2.30 -15.45
CA LEU A 328 -2.45 -1.57 -16.35
C LEU A 328 -2.44 -0.05 -16.09
N ALA A 329 -3.47 0.49 -15.42
CA ALA A 329 -3.49 1.88 -14.99
C ALA A 329 -2.36 2.23 -14.02
N ALA A 330 -1.86 1.25 -13.25
CA ALA A 330 -0.67 1.44 -12.42
C ALA A 330 0.57 1.77 -13.28
N ALA A 331 0.76 1.04 -14.39
CA ALA A 331 1.83 1.35 -15.34
C ALA A 331 1.59 2.68 -16.06
N ALA A 332 0.35 2.97 -16.48
CA ALA A 332 0.01 4.22 -17.17
C ALA A 332 0.26 5.47 -16.31
N VAL A 333 -0.16 5.48 -15.04
CA VAL A 333 0.14 6.59 -14.11
C VAL A 333 1.63 6.67 -13.78
N GLY A 334 2.32 5.52 -13.77
CA GLY A 334 3.78 5.46 -13.77
C GLY A 334 4.38 6.21 -14.97
N ILE A 335 3.93 5.91 -16.18
CA ILE A 335 4.39 6.59 -17.42
C ILE A 335 4.20 8.09 -17.32
N LEU A 336 3.08 8.57 -16.76
CA LEU A 336 2.86 9.99 -16.50
C LEU A 336 3.94 10.59 -15.57
N ILE A 337 4.27 9.93 -14.47
CA ILE A 337 5.41 10.32 -13.59
C ILE A 337 6.71 10.37 -14.38
N GLY A 338 6.97 9.33 -15.18
CA GLY A 338 8.15 9.22 -16.02
C GLY A 338 8.28 10.35 -17.03
N LEU A 339 7.24 10.61 -17.82
CA LEU A 339 7.17 11.67 -18.82
C LEU A 339 7.41 13.04 -18.17
N ALA A 340 6.79 13.28 -17.01
CA ALA A 340 7.01 14.50 -16.23
C ALA A 340 8.50 14.72 -15.91
N ILE A 341 9.25 13.65 -15.62
CA ILE A 341 10.69 13.72 -15.35
C ILE A 341 11.48 13.87 -16.66
N GLY A 342 11.22 13.00 -17.64
CA GLY A 342 11.98 12.89 -18.89
C GLY A 342 11.93 14.17 -19.72
N LEU A 343 10.76 14.79 -19.84
CA LEU A 343 10.57 16.01 -20.64
C LEU A 343 11.29 17.26 -20.10
N ARG A 344 11.76 17.23 -18.84
CA ARG A 344 12.52 18.34 -18.22
C ARG A 344 14.01 18.06 -18.09
N THR A 345 14.45 16.84 -18.35
CA THR A 345 15.85 16.47 -18.22
C THR A 345 16.55 16.78 -19.55
N PRO A 346 17.55 17.68 -19.59
CA PRO A 346 18.28 17.95 -20.84
C PRO A 346 18.89 16.68 -21.41
N ALA A 347 18.72 16.46 -22.72
CA ALA A 347 19.40 15.39 -23.44
C ALA A 347 20.91 15.64 -23.39
N GLY A 348 21.63 14.96 -22.50
CA GLY A 348 23.07 15.13 -22.32
C GLY A 348 23.54 15.13 -20.87
N ARG A 349 22.66 15.38 -19.90
CA ARG A 349 23.00 15.21 -18.47
C ARG A 349 22.98 13.72 -18.12
N ARG A 350 24.00 12.98 -18.56
CA ARG A 350 24.31 11.66 -17.98
C ARG A 350 24.58 11.92 -16.49
N GLY A 351 23.79 11.29 -15.63
CA GLY A 351 24.02 11.36 -14.19
C GLY A 351 25.43 10.88 -13.86
N PRO A 352 25.96 11.21 -12.67
CA PRO A 352 27.29 10.77 -12.27
C PRO A 352 27.40 9.27 -12.50
N ASP A 353 28.37 8.89 -13.32
CA ASP A 353 28.59 7.53 -13.82
C ASP A 353 29.11 6.67 -12.67
N ARG A 354 28.23 6.34 -11.72
CA ARG A 354 28.49 5.22 -10.82
C ARG A 354 28.45 3.98 -11.70
N THR A 355 29.61 3.40 -11.92
CA THR A 355 29.81 2.15 -12.65
C THR A 355 29.26 0.97 -11.84
N VAL A 356 27.94 0.96 -11.65
CA VAL A 356 27.21 -0.22 -11.15
C VAL A 356 27.35 -1.30 -12.21
N PRO A 357 27.86 -2.50 -11.86
CA PRO A 357 28.00 -3.60 -12.80
C PRO A 357 26.69 -3.90 -13.54
N ARG A 358 26.78 -4.25 -14.82
CA ARG A 358 25.60 -4.52 -15.66
C ARG A 358 24.68 -5.58 -15.05
N LEU A 359 25.27 -6.66 -14.52
CA LEU A 359 24.53 -7.73 -13.86
C LEU A 359 23.77 -7.25 -12.63
N THR A 360 24.42 -6.48 -11.76
CA THR A 360 23.79 -5.89 -10.57
C THR A 360 22.63 -4.96 -10.94
N ARG A 361 22.81 -4.16 -12.00
CA ARG A 361 21.75 -3.29 -12.52
C ARG A 361 20.57 -4.11 -13.05
N ALA A 362 20.83 -5.17 -13.82
CA ALA A 362 19.79 -6.06 -14.31
C ALA A 362 19.04 -6.73 -13.15
N ALA A 363 19.76 -7.24 -12.14
CA ALA A 363 19.17 -7.84 -10.95
C ALA A 363 18.29 -6.85 -10.16
N LEU A 364 18.73 -5.60 -10.02
CA LEU A 364 17.93 -4.54 -9.40
C LEU A 364 16.61 -4.30 -10.16
N TRP A 365 16.64 -4.31 -11.49
CA TRP A 365 15.44 -4.14 -12.30
C TRP A 365 14.52 -5.36 -12.29
N LEU A 366 15.07 -6.57 -12.19
CA LEU A 366 14.28 -7.81 -12.18
C LEU A 366 13.71 -8.13 -10.79
N LEU A 367 14.32 -7.63 -9.71
CA LEU A 367 13.93 -7.98 -8.35
C LEU A 367 12.43 -7.73 -8.05
N PRO A 368 11.81 -6.59 -8.40
CA PRO A 368 10.38 -6.39 -8.14
C PRO A 368 9.49 -7.43 -8.83
N ALA A 369 9.75 -7.74 -10.11
CA ALA A 369 9.02 -8.78 -10.84
C ALA A 369 9.22 -10.16 -10.23
N LEU A 370 10.46 -10.51 -9.85
CA LEU A 370 10.78 -11.77 -9.17
C LEU A 370 10.01 -11.90 -7.85
N VAL A 371 9.98 -10.83 -7.04
CA VAL A 371 9.26 -10.79 -5.76
C VAL A 371 7.76 -10.98 -5.97
N VAL A 372 7.18 -10.41 -7.01
CA VAL A 372 5.75 -10.58 -7.32
C VAL A 372 5.43 -12.01 -7.75
N VAL A 373 6.24 -12.60 -8.65
CA VAL A 373 6.05 -13.96 -9.16
C VAL A 373 6.24 -14.99 -8.04
N LEU A 374 7.38 -14.96 -7.37
CA LEU A 374 7.68 -15.90 -6.29
C LEU A 374 6.81 -15.65 -5.05
N GLY A 375 6.53 -14.38 -4.74
CA GLY A 375 5.67 -13.98 -3.63
C GLY A 375 4.23 -14.47 -3.83
N SER A 376 3.65 -14.26 -5.02
CA SER A 376 2.30 -14.78 -5.33
C SER A 376 2.24 -16.31 -5.26
N PHE A 377 3.29 -17.01 -5.70
CA PHE A 377 3.39 -18.47 -5.55
C PHE A 377 3.47 -18.89 -4.07
N ALA A 378 4.26 -18.18 -3.25
CA ALA A 378 4.34 -18.43 -1.82
C ALA A 378 2.99 -18.18 -1.11
N VAL A 379 2.23 -17.16 -1.53
CA VAL A 379 0.86 -16.94 -1.06
C VAL A 379 -0.06 -18.10 -1.44
N ALA A 380 -0.01 -18.58 -2.69
CA ALA A 380 -0.80 -19.74 -3.15
C ALA A 380 -0.47 -21.00 -2.32
N ALA A 381 0.81 -21.27 -2.09
CA ALA A 381 1.26 -22.39 -1.26
C ALA A 381 0.76 -22.27 0.20
N GLY A 382 0.86 -21.07 0.79
CA GLY A 382 0.36 -20.80 2.14
C GLY A 382 -1.16 -20.96 2.26
N LEU A 383 -1.91 -20.47 1.27
CA LEU A 383 -3.36 -20.62 1.19
C LEU A 383 -3.77 -22.08 1.08
N ARG A 384 -3.11 -22.85 0.22
CA ARG A 384 -3.39 -24.28 0.06
C ARG A 384 -3.07 -25.05 1.34
N SER A 385 -1.93 -24.74 1.97
CA SER A 385 -1.53 -25.33 3.25
C SER A 385 -2.54 -25.03 4.36
N GLY A 386 -3.02 -23.78 4.46
CA GLY A 386 -3.98 -23.37 5.48
C GLY A 386 -5.40 -23.87 5.23
N TYR A 387 -5.90 -23.64 4.02
CA TYR A 387 -7.33 -23.73 3.69
C TYR A 387 -7.68 -24.86 2.70
N GLY A 388 -6.70 -25.61 2.19
CA GLY A 388 -6.94 -26.74 1.29
C GLY A 388 -7.15 -26.33 -0.18
N PRO A 389 -7.76 -27.19 -1.00
CA PRO A 389 -7.87 -27.00 -2.46
C PRO A 389 -8.61 -25.74 -2.91
N THR A 390 -9.51 -25.21 -2.10
CA THR A 390 -10.24 -23.97 -2.40
C THR A 390 -9.56 -22.73 -1.80
N GLY A 391 -8.38 -22.92 -1.17
CA GLY A 391 -7.64 -21.86 -0.49
C GLY A 391 -7.32 -20.67 -1.38
N TRP A 392 -7.11 -20.89 -2.68
CA TRP A 392 -6.81 -19.83 -3.63
C TRP A 392 -7.96 -18.80 -3.73
N THR A 393 -9.22 -19.19 -3.47
CA THR A 393 -10.39 -18.30 -3.57
C THR A 393 -10.44 -17.21 -2.48
N TYR A 394 -9.59 -17.28 -1.46
CA TYR A 394 -9.47 -16.27 -0.40
C TYR A 394 -8.69 -15.04 -0.87
N ALA A 395 -9.26 -14.33 -1.84
CA ALA A 395 -8.58 -13.24 -2.56
C ALA A 395 -8.15 -12.06 -1.68
N ARG A 396 -8.69 -11.91 -0.46
CA ARG A 396 -8.19 -10.94 0.53
C ARG A 396 -6.69 -11.08 0.83
N THR A 397 -6.16 -12.29 0.71
CA THR A 397 -4.74 -12.58 0.94
C THR A 397 -3.87 -12.18 -0.24
N TRP A 398 -4.46 -11.96 -1.41
CA TRP A 398 -3.72 -11.60 -2.62
C TRP A 398 -3.14 -10.18 -2.50
N THR A 399 -3.75 -9.31 -1.69
CA THR A 399 -3.25 -7.96 -1.38
C THR A 399 -1.77 -7.96 -0.99
N ASN A 400 -1.28 -9.02 -0.33
CA ASN A 400 0.12 -9.14 0.09
C ASN A 400 1.12 -9.16 -1.10
N TYR A 401 0.73 -9.67 -2.27
CA TYR A 401 1.55 -9.59 -3.49
C TYR A 401 1.02 -8.56 -4.51
N LEU A 402 -0.26 -8.19 -4.45
CA LEU A 402 -0.83 -7.17 -5.34
C LEU A 402 -0.27 -5.77 -5.03
N VAL A 403 -0.02 -5.42 -3.76
CA VAL A 403 0.65 -4.15 -3.43
C VAL A 403 2.02 -4.03 -4.09
N PRO A 404 2.98 -4.96 -3.90
CA PRO A 404 4.25 -4.88 -4.61
C PRO A 404 4.09 -4.99 -6.14
N MET A 405 3.09 -5.70 -6.65
CA MET A 405 2.79 -5.74 -8.09
C MET A 405 2.43 -4.37 -8.64
N VAL A 406 1.45 -3.67 -8.05
CA VAL A 406 1.03 -2.36 -8.56
C VAL A 406 2.12 -1.30 -8.38
N LEU A 407 2.93 -1.40 -7.33
CA LEU A 407 4.12 -0.57 -7.14
C LEU A 407 5.19 -0.85 -8.20
N ALA A 408 5.44 -2.12 -8.52
CA ALA A 408 6.38 -2.51 -9.58
C ALA A 408 5.92 -2.04 -10.95
N LEU A 409 4.63 -2.22 -11.29
CA LEU A 409 4.04 -1.71 -12.54
C LEU A 409 4.19 -0.20 -12.64
N CYS A 410 3.89 0.55 -11.57
CA CYS A 410 4.06 2.00 -11.54
C CYS A 410 5.53 2.42 -11.69
N ALA A 411 6.46 1.74 -11.01
CA ALA A 411 7.89 2.00 -11.13
C ALA A 411 8.39 1.73 -12.56
N TYR A 412 8.06 0.58 -13.16
CA TYR A 412 8.42 0.26 -14.53
C TYR A 412 7.80 1.23 -15.53
N GLY A 413 6.54 1.61 -15.33
CA GLY A 413 5.89 2.68 -16.09
C GLY A 413 6.65 3.99 -16.01
N ALA A 414 7.09 4.40 -14.81
CA ALA A 414 7.86 5.64 -14.62
C ALA A 414 9.23 5.61 -15.31
N LEU A 415 9.90 4.47 -15.33
CA LEU A 415 11.16 4.33 -16.07
C LEU A 415 10.93 4.42 -17.58
N LEU A 416 9.91 3.72 -18.09
CA LEU A 416 9.53 3.76 -19.49
C LEU A 416 9.13 5.17 -19.93
N GLY A 417 8.31 5.86 -19.14
CA GLY A 417 7.92 7.24 -19.37
C GLY A 417 9.10 8.21 -19.31
N GLN A 418 10.06 7.99 -18.41
CA GLN A 418 11.27 8.82 -18.32
C GLN A 418 12.14 8.63 -19.56
N TRP A 419 12.34 7.38 -19.99
CA TRP A 419 13.06 7.04 -21.21
C TRP A 419 12.39 7.68 -22.44
N ALA A 420 11.08 7.48 -22.60
CA ALA A 420 10.30 8.06 -23.69
C ALA A 420 10.35 9.60 -23.66
N GLY A 421 10.18 10.21 -22.49
CA GLY A 421 10.23 11.66 -22.32
C GLY A 421 11.59 12.27 -22.70
N ARG A 422 12.71 11.59 -22.38
CA ARG A 422 14.05 12.02 -22.80
C ARG A 422 14.23 11.91 -24.31
N HIS A 423 13.77 10.82 -24.92
CA HIS A 423 13.82 10.67 -26.37
C HIS A 423 13.00 11.74 -27.09
N LEU A 424 11.79 12.02 -26.61
CA LEU A 424 10.94 13.09 -27.14
C LEU A 424 11.59 14.48 -26.98
N ALA A 425 12.31 14.72 -25.87
CA ALA A 425 13.00 15.98 -25.64
C ALA A 425 14.25 16.17 -26.51
N SER A 426 14.92 15.09 -26.94
CA SER A 426 16.16 15.14 -27.73
C SER A 426 15.98 15.46 -29.22
N ARG A 427 14.78 15.25 -29.78
CA ARG A 427 14.49 15.48 -31.19
C ARG A 427 13.77 16.83 -31.35
N THR A 428 14.24 17.66 -32.29
CA THR A 428 13.74 19.04 -32.52
C THR A 428 12.32 19.10 -33.10
N THR A 429 11.85 18.02 -33.75
CA THR A 429 10.50 17.89 -34.34
C THR A 429 9.44 17.31 -33.39
N THR A 430 9.80 16.93 -32.16
CA THR A 430 8.97 16.09 -31.26
C THR A 430 8.16 16.84 -30.20
N THR A 431 8.15 18.18 -30.19
CA THR A 431 7.29 18.94 -29.26
C THR A 431 5.79 18.68 -29.46
N ARG A 432 5.37 18.10 -30.60
CA ARG A 432 3.97 17.76 -30.90
C ARG A 432 3.48 16.47 -30.23
N TYR A 433 4.36 15.50 -29.94
CA TYR A 433 3.94 14.18 -29.45
C TYR A 433 3.86 14.07 -27.92
N ALA A 434 4.56 14.94 -27.18
CA ALA A 434 4.51 14.92 -25.73
C ALA A 434 3.10 15.21 -25.15
N PRO A 435 2.33 16.18 -25.66
CA PRO A 435 0.94 16.37 -25.25
C PRO A 435 0.06 15.15 -25.53
N VAL A 436 0.22 14.53 -26.70
CA VAL A 436 -0.54 13.32 -27.10
C VAL A 436 -0.25 12.17 -26.14
N ALA A 437 1.02 11.95 -25.78
CA ALA A 437 1.40 10.90 -24.83
C ALA A 437 0.78 11.14 -23.44
N VAL A 438 0.77 12.38 -22.94
CA VAL A 438 0.14 12.73 -21.66
C VAL A 438 -1.38 12.53 -21.70
N ILE A 439 -2.04 12.96 -22.78
CA ILE A 439 -3.48 12.79 -22.97
C ILE A 439 -3.84 11.31 -23.07
N ALA A 440 -3.13 10.53 -23.90
CA ALA A 440 -3.42 9.11 -24.09
C ALA A 440 -3.24 8.30 -22.80
N THR A 441 -2.14 8.53 -22.07
CA THR A 441 -1.89 7.84 -20.79
C THR A 441 -2.86 8.29 -19.69
N GLY A 442 -3.21 9.58 -19.65
CA GLY A 442 -4.25 10.12 -18.78
C GLY A 442 -5.63 9.52 -19.07
N ALA A 443 -6.05 9.52 -20.33
CA ALA A 443 -7.32 8.97 -20.79
C ALA A 443 -7.41 7.46 -20.54
N PHE A 444 -6.34 6.70 -20.78
CA PHE A 444 -6.30 5.28 -20.44
C PHE A 444 -6.45 5.05 -18.94
N THR A 445 -5.75 5.82 -18.11
CA THR A 445 -5.87 5.73 -16.65
C THR A 445 -7.30 6.05 -16.21
N LEU A 446 -7.94 7.06 -16.81
CA LEU A 446 -9.34 7.41 -16.54
C LEU A 446 -10.32 6.30 -16.98
N ALA A 447 -10.12 5.71 -18.16
CA ALA A 447 -10.93 4.59 -18.63
C ALA A 447 -10.85 3.40 -17.67
N ALA A 448 -9.65 3.09 -17.17
CA ALA A 448 -9.47 2.05 -16.17
C ALA A 448 -10.16 2.38 -14.84
N MET A 449 -10.14 3.63 -14.38
CA MET A 449 -10.90 4.04 -13.19
C MET A 449 -12.40 3.95 -13.42
N ALA A 450 -12.88 4.33 -14.61
CA ALA A 450 -14.29 4.19 -14.99
C ALA A 450 -14.73 2.72 -15.00
N ALA A 451 -13.86 1.79 -15.39
CA ALA A 451 -14.15 0.36 -15.35
C ALA A 451 -14.37 -0.19 -13.93
N LEU A 452 -13.92 0.52 -12.88
CA LEU A 452 -14.15 0.15 -11.48
C LEU A 452 -15.53 0.57 -10.96
N VAL A 453 -16.22 1.50 -11.65
CA VAL A 453 -17.47 2.10 -11.19
C VAL A 453 -18.57 1.06 -10.95
N PRO A 454 -18.84 0.07 -11.83
CA PRO A 454 -19.89 -0.92 -11.59
C PRO A 454 -19.65 -1.76 -10.32
N ALA A 455 -18.39 -2.13 -10.06
CA ALA A 455 -18.01 -2.86 -8.86
C ALA A 455 -18.21 -2.00 -7.60
N VAL A 456 -17.86 -0.71 -7.67
CA VAL A 456 -18.06 0.25 -6.56
C VAL A 456 -19.55 0.49 -6.31
N GLN A 457 -20.37 0.61 -7.34
CA GLN A 457 -21.83 0.73 -7.22
C GLN A 457 -22.43 -0.50 -6.55
N THR A 458 -22.06 -1.70 -7.01
CA THR A 458 -22.52 -2.96 -6.40
C THR A 458 -22.11 -3.06 -4.93
N LEU A 459 -20.85 -2.73 -4.62
CA LEU A 459 -20.35 -2.70 -3.25
C LEU A 459 -21.13 -1.70 -2.39
N THR A 460 -21.45 -0.53 -2.93
CA THR A 460 -22.19 0.54 -2.25
C THR A 460 -23.59 0.08 -1.90
N THR A 461 -24.35 -0.37 -2.91
CA THR A 461 -25.74 -0.83 -2.72
C THR A 461 -25.79 -1.99 -1.73
N THR A 462 -24.95 -3.02 -1.91
CA THR A 462 -24.95 -4.19 -1.02
C THR A 462 -24.57 -3.83 0.42
N THR A 463 -23.59 -2.95 0.63
CA THR A 463 -23.15 -2.53 1.97
C THR A 463 -24.22 -1.70 2.67
N VAL A 464 -24.80 -0.71 1.99
CA VAL A 464 -25.82 0.17 2.57
C VAL A 464 -27.13 -0.59 2.83
N THR A 465 -27.61 -1.39 1.88
CA THR A 465 -28.82 -2.20 2.09
C THR A 465 -28.64 -3.17 3.25
N ARG A 466 -27.47 -3.84 3.34
CA ARG A 466 -27.18 -4.70 4.48
C ARG A 466 -27.16 -3.96 5.79
N SER A 467 -26.55 -2.78 5.86
CA SER A 467 -26.43 -2.05 7.13
C SER A 467 -27.79 -1.68 7.71
N VAL A 468 -28.73 -1.24 6.86
CA VAL A 468 -30.10 -0.91 7.29
C VAL A 468 -30.83 -2.16 7.80
N ALA A 469 -30.75 -3.27 7.07
CA ALA A 469 -31.35 -4.53 7.50
C ALA A 469 -30.73 -5.06 8.81
N TRP A 470 -29.41 -4.89 8.96
CA TRP A 470 -28.68 -5.27 10.15
C TRP A 470 -29.09 -4.41 11.35
N ASP A 471 -29.20 -3.09 11.19
CA ASP A 471 -29.60 -2.17 12.27
C ASP A 471 -31.00 -2.48 12.79
N ALA A 472 -31.95 -2.76 11.89
CA ALA A 472 -33.31 -3.19 12.26
C ALA A 472 -33.32 -4.53 13.01
N GLN A 473 -32.49 -5.49 12.56
CA GLN A 473 -32.34 -6.77 13.26
C GLN A 473 -31.67 -6.60 14.62
N ASN A 474 -30.62 -5.80 14.72
CA ASN A 474 -29.88 -5.55 15.95
C ASN A 474 -30.79 -4.93 17.01
N ALA A 475 -31.53 -3.88 16.66
CA ALA A 475 -32.47 -3.21 17.57
C ALA A 475 -33.54 -4.17 18.10
N ARG A 476 -34.03 -5.09 17.26
CA ARG A 476 -34.98 -6.14 17.66
C ARG A 476 -34.33 -7.11 18.65
N ILE A 477 -33.19 -7.69 18.31
CA ILE A 477 -32.51 -8.70 19.13
C ILE A 477 -32.14 -8.11 20.50
N GLU A 478 -31.60 -6.89 20.54
CA GLU A 478 -31.30 -6.24 21.80
C GLU A 478 -32.55 -5.98 22.65
N LYS A 479 -33.69 -5.66 22.02
CA LYS A 479 -34.96 -5.50 22.74
C LYS A 479 -35.41 -6.83 23.36
N GLU A 480 -35.38 -7.92 22.60
CA GLU A 480 -35.74 -9.26 23.06
C GLU A 480 -34.81 -9.73 24.19
N ALA A 481 -33.49 -9.53 24.04
CA ALA A 481 -32.49 -9.85 25.06
C ALA A 481 -32.70 -9.04 26.36
N ARG A 482 -32.97 -7.72 26.25
CA ARG A 482 -33.33 -6.88 27.42
C ARG A 482 -34.64 -7.30 28.11
N GLN A 483 -35.52 -8.01 27.41
CA GLN A 483 -36.73 -8.60 27.97
C GLN A 483 -36.50 -9.97 28.60
N GLY A 484 -35.25 -10.45 28.66
CA GLY A 484 -34.88 -11.74 29.22
C GLY A 484 -35.04 -12.92 28.25
N THR A 485 -35.24 -12.66 26.96
CA THR A 485 -35.32 -13.73 25.96
C THR A 485 -33.92 -14.30 25.69
N THR A 486 -33.71 -15.58 25.93
CA THR A 486 -32.40 -16.23 25.75
C THR A 486 -32.25 -17.03 24.45
N ASP A 487 -33.36 -17.31 23.75
CA ASP A 487 -33.36 -17.91 22.40
C ASP A 487 -34.03 -16.97 21.39
N VAL A 488 -33.23 -16.36 20.52
CA VAL A 488 -33.64 -15.24 19.67
C VAL A 488 -33.56 -15.57 18.17
N GLY A 489 -34.57 -15.15 17.41
CA GLY A 489 -34.61 -15.34 15.97
C GLY A 489 -33.62 -14.44 15.22
N TYR A 490 -32.76 -15.05 14.39
CA TYR A 490 -31.76 -14.39 13.57
C TYR A 490 -31.95 -14.70 12.08
N LYS A 491 -31.89 -13.66 11.24
CA LYS A 491 -31.88 -13.76 9.78
C LYS A 491 -30.46 -13.49 9.25
N PRO A 492 -29.82 -14.44 8.55
CA PRO A 492 -28.51 -14.23 7.91
C PRO A 492 -28.53 -13.07 6.91
N LEU A 493 -27.54 -12.19 7.01
CA LEU A 493 -27.37 -11.02 6.12
C LEU A 493 -26.03 -11.10 5.40
N TYR A 494 -25.96 -11.88 4.32
CA TYR A 494 -24.70 -12.16 3.62
C TYR A 494 -24.07 -10.92 2.98
N ILE A 495 -22.75 -10.80 3.08
CA ILE A 495 -21.95 -9.79 2.38
C ILE A 495 -20.55 -10.28 2.06
N GLY A 496 -20.01 -9.87 0.92
CA GLY A 496 -18.60 -10.12 0.58
C GLY A 496 -18.18 -11.60 0.57
N ASN A 497 -19.14 -12.52 0.44
CA ASN A 497 -18.94 -13.97 0.61
C ASN A 497 -18.29 -14.34 1.95
N LEU A 498 -18.69 -13.66 3.01
CA LEU A 498 -18.30 -13.92 4.38
C LEU A 498 -19.34 -14.79 5.08
N ALA A 499 -18.92 -15.49 6.13
CA ALA A 499 -19.80 -16.35 6.89
C ALA A 499 -20.78 -15.51 7.73
N GLU A 500 -22.02 -15.97 7.78
CA GLU A 500 -23.08 -15.48 8.65
C GLU A 500 -23.56 -16.65 9.51
N PRO A 501 -24.30 -16.41 10.61
CA PRO A 501 -24.94 -17.48 11.36
C PRO A 501 -25.67 -18.49 10.49
N PHE A 502 -25.63 -19.75 10.92
CA PHE A 502 -26.20 -20.90 10.21
C PHE A 502 -25.48 -21.24 8.90
N TYR A 503 -24.18 -20.95 8.80
CA TYR A 503 -23.37 -21.34 7.64
C TYR A 503 -23.10 -22.86 7.61
N THR A 504 -23.28 -23.54 8.74
CA THR A 504 -23.23 -25.00 8.87
C THR A 504 -24.53 -25.54 9.45
N LYS A 505 -24.87 -26.79 9.11
CA LYS A 505 -26.06 -27.49 9.65
C LYS A 505 -25.91 -27.86 11.13
N ASN A 506 -24.67 -27.98 11.62
CA ASN A 506 -24.39 -28.33 13.01
C ASN A 506 -24.13 -27.05 13.83
N TYR A 507 -25.09 -26.65 14.66
CA TYR A 507 -25.02 -25.44 15.50
C TYR A 507 -23.79 -25.42 16.41
N GLN A 508 -23.40 -26.56 16.99
CA GLN A 508 -22.23 -26.63 17.88
C GLN A 508 -20.91 -26.37 17.14
N ARG A 509 -20.89 -26.57 15.81
CA ARG A 509 -19.74 -26.26 14.96
C ARG A 509 -19.85 -24.89 14.29
N ASP A 510 -20.96 -24.17 14.49
CA ASP A 510 -21.17 -22.84 13.95
C ASP A 510 -20.56 -21.79 14.90
N TRP A 511 -19.28 -21.51 14.69
CA TRP A 511 -18.57 -20.54 15.50
C TRP A 511 -19.13 -19.11 15.33
N VAL A 512 -19.76 -18.80 14.19
CA VAL A 512 -20.36 -17.47 13.96
C VAL A 512 -21.58 -17.33 14.85
N SER A 513 -22.46 -18.33 14.86
CA SER A 513 -23.62 -18.35 15.76
C SER A 513 -23.23 -18.29 17.23
N ALA A 514 -22.17 -19.01 17.62
CA ALA A 514 -21.65 -18.97 18.99
C ALA A 514 -21.16 -17.55 19.37
N CYS A 515 -20.41 -16.89 18.49
CA CYS A 515 -19.94 -15.53 18.74
C CYS A 515 -21.06 -14.49 18.72
N VAL A 516 -22.10 -14.66 17.88
CA VAL A 516 -23.29 -13.79 17.91
C VAL A 516 -24.05 -13.94 19.22
N SER A 517 -24.21 -15.18 19.71
CA SER A 517 -24.89 -15.44 20.99
C SER A 517 -24.16 -14.76 22.15
N LYS A 518 -22.82 -14.85 22.17
CA LYS A 518 -21.97 -14.13 23.15
C LYS A 518 -22.00 -12.61 23.01
N TRP A 519 -22.08 -12.10 21.78
CA TRP A 519 -22.22 -10.66 21.55
C TRP A 519 -23.50 -10.10 22.18
N TYR A 520 -24.63 -10.78 21.99
CA TYR A 520 -25.92 -10.34 22.54
C TYR A 520 -26.20 -10.77 23.98
N ASP A 521 -25.29 -11.52 24.60
CA ASP A 521 -25.45 -12.11 25.93
C ASP A 521 -26.72 -12.98 26.07
N ILE A 522 -26.92 -13.85 25.08
CA ILE A 522 -28.03 -14.80 25.01
C ILE A 522 -27.51 -16.23 24.87
N ASP A 523 -28.34 -17.22 25.21
CA ASP A 523 -27.97 -18.63 25.14
C ASP A 523 -27.85 -19.11 23.68
N ARG A 524 -28.78 -18.67 22.83
CA ARG A 524 -28.91 -19.21 21.48
C ARG A 524 -29.53 -18.22 20.50
N ILE A 525 -29.11 -18.37 19.24
CA ILE A 525 -29.88 -17.87 18.10
C ILE A 525 -30.44 -19.03 17.26
N HIS A 526 -31.63 -18.85 16.70
CA HIS A 526 -32.24 -19.77 15.75
C HIS A 526 -32.57 -19.07 14.44
N ARG A 527 -32.71 -19.85 13.36
CA ARG A 527 -33.02 -19.29 12.04
C ARG A 527 -34.47 -18.84 12.03
N ARG A 528 -34.68 -17.56 11.72
CA ARG A 528 -36.01 -16.97 11.49
C ARG A 528 -36.50 -17.21 10.07
#